data_AF-A0A519W7H3-F1
#
_entry.id   AF-A0A519W7H3-F1
#
_cell.length_a   1.000
_cell.length_b   1.000
_cell.length_c   1.000
_cell.angle_alpha   90.00
_cell.angle_beta   90.00
_cell.angle_gamma   90.00
#
_symmetry.space_group_name_H-M   'P 1'
#
loop_
_entity.id
_entity.type
_entity.pdbx_description
1 polymer ?
#
loop_
_entity_poly.entity_id
_entity_poly.type
_entity_poly.pdbx_seq_one_letter_code
_entity_poly.pdbx_strand_id
1 'polypeptide(L)'
;MAKIEGNVIMQGMSGTIGKQLVFKNYSYGTVVSRVPDMSKVIPTALQKAEKNRFKLAVAYAKQVLANPAMEADMRSRTPVGKRVYHQAISEFMSKENL
;
A
#
# COMPACT_ATOMS: atom_id res chain seq x y z
N MET A 1 -15.17 -9.16 11.31
CA MET A 1 -13.74 -9.28 11.67
C MET A 1 -13.69 -9.76 13.11
N ALA A 2 -12.76 -10.64 13.45
CA ALA A 2 -12.61 -11.13 14.83
C ALA A 2 -11.18 -10.86 15.31
N LYS A 3 -11.05 -10.34 16.53
CA LYS A 3 -9.76 -10.20 17.22
C LYS A 3 -9.47 -11.53 17.92
N ILE A 4 -8.26 -12.04 17.77
CA ILE A 4 -7.80 -13.20 18.54
C ILE A 4 -7.18 -12.68 19.84
N GLU A 5 -7.71 -13.12 20.98
CA GLU A 5 -7.09 -12.93 22.30
C GLU A 5 -6.79 -14.31 22.91
N GLY A 6 -5.57 -14.51 23.40
CA GLY A 6 -5.19 -15.71 24.17
C GLY A 6 -4.91 -17.01 23.40
N ASN A 7 -4.99 -17.04 22.06
CA ASN A 7 -4.70 -18.26 21.30
C ASN A 7 -3.23 -18.30 20.82
N VAL A 8 -2.39 -18.99 21.59
CA VAL A 8 -0.93 -19.12 21.35
C VAL A 8 -0.62 -19.82 20.02
N ILE A 9 -1.50 -20.71 19.54
CA ILE A 9 -1.30 -21.48 18.30
C ILE A 9 -1.45 -20.58 17.06
N MET A 10 -2.33 -19.58 17.12
CA MET A 10 -2.62 -18.68 16.01
C MET A 10 -1.77 -17.39 16.05
N GLN A 11 -0.99 -17.22 17.11
CA GLN A 11 -0.18 -16.02 17.35
C GLN A 11 1.06 -16.05 16.45
N GLY A 12 1.20 -15.02 15.61
CA GLY A 12 2.30 -14.93 14.63
C GLY A 12 1.98 -15.50 13.24
N MET A 13 0.83 -16.16 13.04
CA MET A 13 0.38 -16.53 11.71
C MET A 13 0.08 -15.27 10.86
N SER A 14 0.48 -15.29 9.59
CA SER A 14 0.26 -14.18 8.66
C SER A 14 -0.14 -14.72 7.29
N GLY A 15 -0.83 -13.89 6.50
CA GLY A 15 -1.22 -14.24 5.13
C GLY A 15 -2.56 -14.97 5.04
N THR A 16 -2.76 -15.64 3.90
CA THR A 16 -4.05 -16.24 3.54
C THR A 16 -4.03 -17.75 3.74
N ILE A 17 -5.02 -18.29 4.43
CA ILE A 17 -5.19 -19.73 4.65
C ILE A 17 -6.42 -20.21 3.89
N GLY A 18 -6.21 -21.24 3.06
CA GLY A 18 -7.27 -21.96 2.35
C GLY A 18 -8.13 -21.07 1.42
N LYS A 19 -7.66 -19.88 1.03
CA LYS A 19 -8.44 -18.84 0.32
C LYS A 19 -9.74 -18.44 1.04
N GLN A 20 -9.87 -18.74 2.33
CA GLN A 20 -11.07 -18.46 3.13
C GLN A 20 -10.78 -17.41 4.20
N LEU A 21 -9.60 -17.45 4.82
CA LEU A 21 -9.23 -16.57 5.92
C LEU A 21 -7.93 -15.82 5.62
N VAL A 22 -7.85 -14.57 6.09
CA VAL A 22 -6.68 -13.72 6.06
C VAL A 22 -6.34 -13.30 7.47
N PHE A 23 -5.11 -13.58 7.88
CA PHE A 23 -4.51 -13.16 9.15
C PHE A 23 -3.74 -11.87 8.93
N LYS A 24 -4.14 -10.82 9.65
CA LYS A 24 -3.55 -9.48 9.59
C LYS A 24 -2.94 -9.15 10.94
N ASN A 25 -1.64 -8.85 10.95
CA ASN A 25 -0.94 -8.46 12.16
C ASN A 25 -0.89 -6.94 12.24
N TYR A 26 -1.52 -6.40 13.29
CA TYR A 26 -1.48 -4.99 13.65
C TYR A 26 -0.65 -4.81 14.92
N SER A 27 -0.28 -3.56 15.24
CA SER A 27 0.43 -3.24 16.49
C SER A 27 -0.34 -3.66 17.74
N TYR A 28 -1.68 -3.74 17.67
CA TYR A 28 -2.56 -4.12 18.78
C TYR A 28 -2.99 -5.60 18.76
N GLY A 29 -2.45 -6.42 17.84
CA GLY A 29 -2.69 -7.87 17.79
C GLY A 29 -3.08 -8.40 16.41
N THR A 30 -3.36 -9.70 16.35
CA THR A 30 -3.74 -10.41 15.12
C THR A 30 -5.25 -10.37 14.92
N VAL A 31 -5.68 -9.90 13.75
CA VAL A 31 -7.08 -9.85 13.31
C VAL A 31 -7.29 -10.85 12.19
N VAL A 32 -8.34 -11.66 12.32
CA VAL A 32 -8.77 -12.60 11.29
C VAL A 32 -9.98 -12.04 10.56
N SER A 33 -9.90 -12.08 9.24
CA SER A 33 -10.98 -11.67 8.33
C SER A 33 -11.19 -12.71 7.24
N ARG A 34 -12.41 -12.84 6.74
CA ARG A 34 -12.68 -13.59 5.51
C ARG A 34 -11.92 -12.95 4.35
N VAL A 35 -11.39 -13.76 3.43
CA VAL A 35 -10.84 -13.24 2.16
C VAL A 35 -11.91 -12.36 1.48
N PRO A 36 -11.58 -11.14 1.06
CA PRO A 36 -12.53 -10.28 0.37
C PRO A 36 -12.86 -10.88 -1.00
N ASP A 37 -14.16 -11.03 -1.27
CA ASP A 37 -14.64 -11.42 -2.60
C ASP A 37 -14.73 -10.17 -3.49
N MET A 38 -13.77 -10.04 -4.42
CA MET A 38 -13.67 -8.92 -5.34
C MET A 38 -14.29 -9.23 -6.71
N SER A 39 -14.87 -10.42 -6.92
CA SER A 39 -15.31 -10.90 -8.24
C SER A 39 -16.42 -10.07 -8.89
N LYS A 40 -17.29 -9.46 -8.06
CA LYS A 40 -18.41 -8.63 -8.51
C LYS A 40 -18.14 -7.12 -8.40
N VAL A 41 -16.92 -6.73 -8.02
CA VAL A 41 -16.57 -5.32 -7.83
C VAL A 41 -16.22 -4.70 -9.17
N ILE A 42 -17.17 -3.94 -9.73
CA ILE A 42 -16.98 -3.20 -10.99
C ILE A 42 -16.54 -1.76 -10.64
N PRO A 43 -15.31 -1.35 -11.00
CA PRO A 43 -14.85 0.00 -10.69
C PRO A 43 -15.59 1.04 -11.54
N THR A 44 -15.98 2.16 -10.92
CA THR A 44 -16.57 3.32 -11.63
C THR A 44 -15.53 4.00 -12.53
N ALA A 45 -15.97 4.85 -13.46
CA ALA A 45 -15.07 5.60 -14.34
C ALA A 45 -14.03 6.41 -13.56
N LEU A 46 -14.46 7.12 -12.51
CA LEU A 46 -13.57 7.89 -11.63
C LEU A 46 -12.57 6.98 -10.89
N GLN A 47 -13.01 5.81 -10.41
CA GLN A 47 -12.11 4.85 -9.77
C GLN A 47 -11.08 4.28 -10.74
N LYS A 48 -11.44 4.08 -12.01
CA LYS A 48 -10.49 3.65 -13.05
C LYS A 48 -9.47 4.74 -13.37
N ALA A 49 -9.93 5.99 -13.50
CA ALA A 49 -9.06 7.13 -13.70
C ALA A 49 -8.02 7.25 -12.58
N GLU A 50 -8.46 7.19 -11.32
CA GLU A 50 -7.55 7.30 -10.17
C GLU A 50 -6.59 6.10 -10.07
N LYS A 51 -7.03 4.88 -10.41
CA LYS A 51 -6.14 3.71 -10.51
C LYS A 51 -5.06 3.88 -11.58
N ASN A 52 -5.42 4.41 -12.73
CA ASN A 52 -4.47 4.69 -13.82
C ASN A 52 -3.49 5.78 -13.40
N ARG A 53 -3.98 6.83 -12.74
CA ARG A 53 -3.17 7.90 -12.18
C ARG A 53 -2.13 7.37 -11.19
N PHE A 54 -2.59 6.56 -10.23
CA PHE A 54 -1.69 5.93 -9.26
C PHE A 54 -0.66 5.00 -9.92
N LYS A 55 -1.04 4.31 -11.01
CA LYS A 55 -0.11 3.50 -11.81
C LYS A 55 1.02 4.37 -12.41
N LEU A 56 0.68 5.54 -12.93
CA LEU A 56 1.68 6.51 -13.43
C LEU A 56 2.58 7.03 -12.31
N ALA A 57 2.00 7.37 -11.16
CA ALA A 57 2.75 7.80 -9.97
C ALA A 57 3.77 6.75 -9.51
N VAL A 58 3.39 5.47 -9.52
CA VAL A 58 4.29 4.35 -9.19
C VAL A 58 5.42 4.20 -10.22
N ALA A 59 5.12 4.36 -11.51
CA ALA A 59 6.14 4.33 -12.56
C ALA A 59 7.14 5.48 -12.39
N TYR A 60 6.66 6.69 -12.13
CA TYR A 60 7.48 7.85 -11.83
C TYR A 60 8.37 7.62 -10.60
N ALA A 61 7.80 7.12 -9.50
CA ALA A 61 8.57 6.83 -8.29
C ALA A 61 9.71 5.82 -8.52
N LYS A 62 9.46 4.80 -9.36
CA LYS A 62 10.50 3.84 -9.76
C LYS A 62 11.57 4.49 -10.63
N GLN A 63 11.18 5.38 -11.54
CA GLN A 63 12.13 6.12 -12.38
C GLN A 63 13.04 7.03 -11.54
N VAL A 64 12.49 7.71 -10.53
CA VAL A 64 13.30 8.56 -9.65
C VAL A 64 14.31 7.73 -8.86
N LEU A 65 13.91 6.57 -8.34
CA LEU A 65 14.85 5.67 -7.65
C LEU A 65 15.89 5.06 -8.58
N ALA A 66 15.59 4.91 -9.88
CA ALA A 66 16.54 4.39 -10.84
C ALA A 66 17.61 5.44 -11.25
N ASN A 67 17.34 6.73 -11.05
CA ASN A 67 18.26 7.82 -11.38
C ASN A 67 18.87 8.41 -10.09
N PRO A 68 20.16 8.19 -9.81
CA PRO A 68 20.83 8.67 -8.59
C PRO A 68 20.74 10.18 -8.38
N ALA A 69 20.74 10.98 -9.46
CA ALA A 69 20.65 12.43 -9.35
C ALA A 69 19.25 12.88 -8.88
N MET A 70 18.20 12.27 -9.42
CA MET A 70 16.81 12.55 -9.02
C MET A 70 16.51 12.02 -7.62
N GLU A 71 17.07 10.85 -7.27
CA GLU A 71 16.95 10.30 -5.92
C GLU A 71 17.58 11.23 -4.88
N ALA A 72 18.79 11.73 -5.13
CA ALA A 72 19.49 12.63 -4.23
C ALA A 72 18.72 13.94 -4.00
N ASP A 73 18.22 14.56 -5.08
CA ASP A 73 17.37 15.76 -4.98
C ASP A 73 16.13 15.47 -4.13
N MET A 74 15.41 14.39 -4.44
CA MET A 74 14.16 14.11 -3.73
C MET A 74 14.40 13.64 -2.29
N ARG A 75 15.54 13.01 -2.00
CA ARG A 75 15.94 12.66 -0.64
C ARG A 75 16.25 13.88 0.21
N SER A 76 16.79 14.95 -0.37
CA SER A 76 16.98 16.22 0.33
C SER A 76 15.66 16.85 0.79
N ARG A 77 14.60 16.65 0.00
CA ARG A 77 13.22 17.13 0.27
C ARG A 77 12.39 16.13 1.09
N THR A 78 12.92 14.94 1.36
CA THR A 78 12.20 13.88 2.10
C THR A 78 12.45 14.02 3.60
N PRO A 79 11.40 14.13 4.45
CA PRO A 79 11.55 14.14 5.89
C PRO A 79 12.24 12.88 6.44
N VAL A 80 12.98 13.05 7.54
CA VAL A 80 13.65 11.93 8.23
C VAL A 80 12.63 10.84 8.60
N GLY A 81 12.97 9.58 8.31
CA GLY A 81 12.12 8.41 8.56
C GLY A 81 11.13 8.07 7.44
N LYS A 82 10.98 8.93 6.41
CA LYS A 82 10.18 8.60 5.22
C LYS A 82 11.05 8.04 4.09
N ARG A 83 10.44 7.18 3.26
CA ARG A 83 11.09 6.63 2.06
C ARG A 83 10.90 7.58 0.90
N VAL A 84 11.97 7.82 0.14
CA VAL A 84 11.96 8.63 -1.10
C VAL A 84 10.87 8.15 -2.07
N TYR A 85 10.66 6.84 -2.16
CA TYR A 85 9.58 6.23 -2.94
C TYR A 85 8.18 6.82 -2.62
N HIS A 86 7.81 6.90 -1.35
CA HIS A 86 6.49 7.40 -0.94
C HIS A 86 6.37 8.91 -1.15
N GLN A 87 7.48 9.63 -0.98
CA GLN A 87 7.54 11.06 -1.28
C GLN A 87 7.31 11.33 -2.77
N ALA A 88 7.93 10.55 -3.66
CA ALA A 88 7.77 10.64 -5.11
C ALA A 88 6.31 10.49 -5.55
N ILE A 89 5.64 9.47 -5.00
CA ILE A 89 4.24 9.19 -5.31
C ILE A 89 3.37 10.37 -4.83
N SER A 90 3.62 10.86 -3.61
CA SER A 90 2.87 12.00 -3.07
C SER A 90 3.04 13.25 -3.95
N GLU A 91 4.27 13.57 -4.38
CA GLU A 91 4.51 14.74 -5.21
C GLU A 91 3.80 14.63 -6.57
N PHE A 92 3.88 13.48 -7.23
CA PHE A 92 3.21 13.23 -8.51
C PHE A 92 1.69 13.36 -8.36
N MET A 93 1.12 12.72 -7.34
CA MET A 93 -0.31 12.78 -7.06
C MET A 93 -0.78 14.17 -6.59
N SER A 94 0.12 15.05 -6.13
CA SER A 94 -0.25 16.44 -5.78
C SER A 94 -0.16 17.39 -6.98
N LYS A 95 0.85 17.24 -7.85
CA LYS A 95 1.08 18.13 -9.01
C LYS A 95 -0.03 18.10 -10.05
N GLU A 96 -0.65 16.93 -10.27
CA GLU A 96 -1.66 16.73 -11.32
C GLU A 96 -3.09 17.12 -10.87
N ASN A 97 -3.25 17.64 -9.65
CA ASN A 97 -4.54 18.18 -9.13
C ASN A 97 -4.64 19.71 -9.26
N LEU A 98 -3.63 20.38 -9.83
CA LEU A 98 -3.67 21.80 -10.24
C LEU A 98 -3.97 21.90 -11.74
#